data_AF-A0AAV4IDL6-F1
#
_entry.id   AF-A0AAV4IDL6-F1
#
_cell.length_a   1.000
_cell.length_b   1.000
_cell.length_c   1.000
_cell.angle_alpha   90.00
_cell.angle_beta   90.00
_cell.angle_gamma   90.00
#
_symmetry.space_group_name_H-M   'P 1'
#
loop_
_entity.id
_entity.type
_entity.pdbx_description
1 polymer ?
#
loop_
_entity_poly.entity_id
_entity_poly.type
_entity_poly.pdbx_seq_one_letter_code
_entity_poly.pdbx_strand_id
1 'polypeptide(L)'
;MNLDVMRVQGYRFFCNKLWNATKFALGSLGEGFQPHPTLQLSGQESNMDRWILSRLAYAIAQTNQGMESYEFPTCTSAIYNFWLYELCDWYL
;
A
#
# COMPACT_ATOMS: atom_id res chain seq x y z
N MET A 1 -12.99 22.46 -2.23
CA MET A 1 -13.44 21.11 -1.81
C MET A 1 -14.95 21.12 -1.70
N ASN A 2 -15.64 20.21 -2.40
CA ASN A 2 -17.09 20.03 -2.26
C ASN A 2 -17.34 18.75 -1.44
N LEU A 3 -18.14 18.87 -0.39
CA LEU A 3 -18.45 17.78 0.54
C LEU A 3 -19.60 16.96 -0.03
N ASP A 4 -19.27 15.75 -0.46
CA ASP A 4 -20.21 14.78 -1.01
C ASP A 4 -20.24 13.55 -0.09
N VAL A 5 -21.45 13.17 0.33
CA VAL A 5 -21.69 12.02 1.21
C VAL A 5 -21.15 10.73 0.58
N MET A 6 -21.28 10.56 -0.73
CA MET A 6 -20.79 9.37 -1.42
C MET A 6 -19.26 9.28 -1.38
N ARG A 7 -18.58 10.42 -1.49
CA ARG A 7 -17.12 10.51 -1.33
C ARG A 7 -16.67 10.13 0.09
N VAL A 8 -17.37 10.61 1.12
CA VAL A 8 -17.08 10.26 2.52
C VAL A 8 -17.28 8.76 2.77
N GLN A 9 -18.34 8.17 2.22
CA GLN A 9 -18.56 6.71 2.29
C GLN A 9 -17.44 5.94 1.61
N GLY A 10 -16.98 6.38 0.43
CA GLY A 10 -15.84 5.79 -0.26
C GLY A 10 -14.57 5.75 0.60
N TYR A 11 -14.26 6.85 1.30
CA TYR A 11 -13.12 6.90 2.23
C TYR A 11 -13.28 5.95 3.42
N ARG A 12 -14.50 5.82 3.98
CA ARG A 12 -14.77 4.85 5.04
C ARG A 12 -14.50 3.41 4.58
N PHE A 13 -14.95 3.05 3.38
CA PHE A 13 -14.70 1.71 2.83
C PHE A 13 -13.22 1.45 2.60
N PHE A 14 -12.49 2.45 2.12
CA PHE A 14 -11.04 2.35 1.96
C PHE A 14 -10.32 2.13 3.30
N CYS A 15 -10.64 2.90 4.34
CA CYS A 15 -10.08 2.71 5.68
C CYS A 15 -10.40 1.32 6.26
N ASN A 16 -11.60 0.79 6.00
CA ASN A 16 -11.95 -0.57 6.42
C ASN A 16 -11.13 -1.63 5.67
N LYS A 17 -10.88 -1.43 4.36
CA LYS A 17 -10.04 -2.34 3.56
C LYS A 17 -8.59 -2.32 4.05
N LEU A 18 -8.02 -1.14 4.35
CA LEU A 18 -6.71 -0.98 4.99
C LEU A 18 -6.61 -1.78 6.31
N TRP A 19 -7.61 -1.63 7.18
CA TRP A 19 -7.67 -2.35 8.45
C TRP A 19 -7.67 -3.87 8.26
N ASN A 20 -8.54 -4.36 7.38
CA ASN A 20 -8.66 -5.80 7.12
C ASN A 20 -7.41 -6.39 6.49
N ALA A 21 -6.82 -5.71 5.50
CA ALA A 21 -5.58 -6.13 4.86
C ALA A 21 -4.41 -6.18 5.85
N THR A 22 -4.28 -5.17 6.70
CA THR A 22 -3.25 -5.13 7.75
C THR A 22 -3.44 -6.24 8.77
N LYS A 23 -4.68 -6.45 9.24
CA LYS A 23 -5.01 -7.51 10.18
C LYS A 23 -4.71 -8.90 9.59
N PHE A 24 -5.06 -9.13 8.33
CA PHE A 24 -4.76 -10.36 7.61
C PHE A 24 -3.23 -10.58 7.52
N ALA A 25 -2.50 -9.58 7.03
CA ALA A 25 -1.05 -9.66 6.89
C ALA A 25 -0.37 -9.99 8.23
N LEU A 26 -0.70 -9.25 9.30
CA LEU A 26 -0.15 -9.49 10.64
C LEU A 26 -0.49 -10.90 11.17
N GLY A 27 -1.68 -11.40 10.88
CA GLY A 27 -2.08 -12.77 11.25
C GLY A 27 -1.31 -13.85 10.49
N SER A 28 -0.88 -13.58 9.26
CA SER A 28 -0.17 -14.53 8.40
C SER A 28 1.33 -14.62 8.67
N LEU A 29 1.93 -13.66 9.42
CA LEU A 29 3.37 -13.65 9.70
C LEU A 29 3.82 -14.78 10.65
N GLY A 30 2.89 -15.39 11.39
CA GLY A 30 3.18 -16.43 12.37
C GLY A 30 3.60 -15.92 13.75
N GLU A 31 3.52 -16.78 14.77
CA GLU A 31 3.91 -16.42 16.13
C GLU A 31 5.42 -16.16 16.22
N GLY A 32 5.80 -15.07 16.90
CA GLY A 32 7.21 -14.73 17.12
C GLY A 32 7.94 -14.15 15.89
N PHE A 33 7.21 -13.78 14.83
CA PHE A 33 7.79 -13.10 13.69
C PHE A 33 8.60 -11.87 14.12
N GLN A 34 9.86 -11.80 13.67
CA GLN A 34 10.72 -10.65 13.84
C GLN A 34 11.12 -10.15 12.46
N PRO A 35 10.80 -8.90 12.09
CA PRO A 35 11.24 -8.36 10.81
C PRO A 35 12.77 -8.30 10.80
N HIS A 36 13.36 -8.58 9.63
CA HIS A 36 14.80 -8.42 9.45
C HIS A 36 15.17 -6.95 9.69
N PRO A 37 16.28 -6.65 10.41
CA PRO A 37 16.65 -5.28 10.78
C PRO A 37 16.96 -4.40 9.58
N THR A 38 17.25 -5.00 8.43
CA THR A 38 17.45 -4.33 7.15
C THR A 38 16.49 -4.88 6.11
N LEU A 39 15.96 -3.98 5.26
CA LEU A 39 15.25 -4.35 4.05
C LEU A 39 16.25 -4.89 3.03
N GLN A 40 16.49 -6.20 3.08
CA GLN A 40 17.33 -6.92 2.12
C GLN A 40 16.51 -8.03 1.47
N LEU A 41 16.68 -8.18 0.16
CA LEU A 41 16.17 -9.32 -0.57
C LEU A 41 16.98 -10.55 -0.18
N SER A 42 16.29 -11.62 0.17
CA SER A 42 16.84 -12.96 0.41
C SER A 42 17.38 -13.61 -0.86
N GLY A 43 16.99 -13.10 -2.04
CA GLY A 43 17.27 -13.70 -3.35
C GLY A 43 16.30 -14.83 -3.72
N GLN A 44 15.42 -15.23 -2.80
CA GLN A 44 14.43 -16.31 -2.97
C GLN A 44 13.03 -15.79 -3.26
N GLU A 45 12.88 -14.50 -3.57
CA GLU A 45 11.60 -13.87 -3.87
C GLU A 45 11.00 -14.45 -5.14
N SER A 46 9.72 -14.80 -5.06
CA SER A 46 8.95 -15.20 -6.24
C SER A 46 8.80 -14.05 -7.23
N ASN A 47 8.39 -14.36 -8.46
CA ASN A 47 8.08 -13.32 -9.46
C ASN A 47 6.99 -12.37 -8.96
N MET A 48 6.04 -12.87 -8.17
CA MET A 48 4.95 -12.08 -7.61
C MET A 48 5.45 -11.14 -6.50
N ASP A 49 6.36 -11.60 -5.65
CA ASP A 49 7.02 -10.77 -4.63
C ASP A 49 7.83 -9.64 -5.28
N ARG A 50 8.62 -9.96 -6.31
CA ARG A 50 9.39 -8.97 -7.06
C ARG A 50 8.48 -7.95 -7.75
N TRP A 51 7.34 -8.41 -8.28
CA TRP A 51 6.35 -7.55 -8.89
C TRP A 51 5.75 -6.56 -7.87
N ILE A 52 5.25 -7.03 -6.72
CA ILE A 52 4.64 -6.12 -5.73
C ILE A 52 5.66 -5.13 -5.16
N LEU A 53 6.92 -5.56 -4.98
CA LEU A 53 8.00 -4.67 -4.53
C LEU A 53 8.32 -3.59 -5.58
N SER A 54 8.28 -3.92 -6.87
CA SER A 54 8.40 -2.95 -7.96
C SER A 54 7.25 -1.94 -7.96
N ARG A 55 6.02 -2.41 -7.74
CA ARG A 55 4.84 -1.54 -7.63
C ARG A 55 4.91 -0.61 -6.42
N LEU A 56 5.36 -1.13 -5.27
CA LEU A 56 5.62 -0.33 -4.07
C LEU A 56 6.68 0.75 -4.34
N ALA A 57 7.79 0.39 -4.96
CA ALA A 57 8.85 1.35 -5.31
C ALA A 57 8.34 2.47 -6.22
N TYR A 58 7.49 2.13 -7.21
CA TYR A 58 6.83 3.12 -8.06
C TYR A 58 5.93 4.07 -7.25
N ALA A 59 5.09 3.53 -6.37
CA ALA A 59 4.19 4.34 -5.53
C ALA A 59 4.97 5.27 -4.59
N ILE A 60 6.07 4.79 -4.01
CA ILE A 60 6.99 5.60 -3.19
C ILE A 60 7.57 6.75 -4.01
N ALA A 61 8.09 6.48 -5.21
CA ALA A 61 8.67 7.52 -6.06
C ALA A 61 7.66 8.62 -6.42
N GLN A 62 6.44 8.23 -6.81
CA GLN A 62 5.37 9.17 -7.12
C GLN A 62 4.93 9.98 -5.89
N THR A 63 4.86 9.34 -4.74
CA THR A 63 4.52 10.01 -3.48
C THR A 63 5.59 11.01 -3.09
N ASN A 64 6.88 10.64 -3.16
CA ASN A 64 7.98 11.54 -2.83
C ASN A 64 8.01 12.75 -3.76
N GLN A 65 7.86 12.55 -5.07
CA GLN A 65 7.79 13.64 -6.04
C GLN A 65 6.60 14.58 -5.76
N GLY A 66 5.43 14.02 -5.45
CA GLY A 66 4.24 14.81 -5.08
C GLY A 66 4.46 15.59 -3.79
N MET A 67 5.13 15.01 -2.80
CA MET A 67 5.45 15.68 -1.54
C MET A 67 6.45 16.83 -1.75
N GLU A 68 7.50 16.63 -2.56
CA GLU A 68 8.48 17.67 -2.90
C GLU A 68 7.85 18.86 -3.65
N SER A 69 6.85 18.58 -4.49
CA SER A 69 6.14 19.60 -5.28
C SER A 69 4.89 20.15 -4.59
N TYR A 70 4.57 19.70 -3.37
CA TYR A 70 3.32 20.00 -2.65
C TYR A 70 2.03 19.59 -3.39
N GLU A 71 2.14 18.68 -4.35
CA GLU A 71 1.05 18.09 -5.12
C GLU A 71 0.42 16.90 -4.38
N PHE A 72 -0.23 17.18 -3.24
CA PHE A 72 -0.86 16.17 -2.39
C PHE A 72 -1.89 15.26 -3.11
N PRO A 73 -2.68 15.73 -4.10
CA PRO A 73 -3.55 14.83 -4.86
C PRO A 73 -2.79 13.66 -5.48
N THR A 74 -1.61 13.91 -6.07
CA THR A 74 -0.74 12.88 -6.65
C THR A 74 -0.31 11.87 -5.60
N CYS A 75 0.09 12.33 -4.41
CA CYS A 75 0.44 11.45 -3.29
C CYS A 75 -0.73 10.53 -2.91
N THR A 76 -1.92 11.12 -2.73
CA THR A 76 -3.10 10.35 -2.33
C THR A 76 -3.50 9.32 -3.38
N SER A 77 -3.44 9.68 -4.67
CA SER A 77 -3.72 8.75 -5.77
C SER A 77 -2.70 7.62 -5.85
N ALA A 78 -1.40 7.91 -5.68
CA ALA A 78 -0.36 6.88 -5.68
C ALA A 78 -0.55 5.86 -4.55
N ILE A 79 -0.78 6.35 -3.32
CA ILE A 79 -1.01 5.50 -2.13
C ILE A 79 -2.29 4.68 -2.31
N TYR A 80 -3.38 5.32 -2.75
CA TYR A 80 -4.66 4.65 -2.95
C TYR A 80 -4.56 3.54 -3.99
N ASN A 81 -3.93 3.81 -5.13
CA ASN A 81 -3.77 2.83 -6.20
C ASN A 81 -2.94 1.63 -5.76
N PHE A 82 -1.82 1.86 -5.07
CA PHE A 82 -1.00 0.76 -4.54
C PHE A 82 -1.79 -0.11 -3.57
N TRP A 83 -2.43 0.50 -2.57
CA TRP A 83 -3.16 -0.26 -1.56
C TRP A 83 -4.32 -1.03 -2.15
N LEU A 84 -5.13 -0.38 -2.98
CA LEU A 84 -6.36 -0.98 -3.48
C LEU A 84 -6.08 -1.97 -4.60
N TYR A 85 -5.47 -1.50 -5.69
CA TYR A 85 -5.42 -2.22 -6.96
C TYR A 85 -4.19 -3.11 -7.11
N GLU A 86 -3.13 -2.91 -6.31
CA GLU A 86 -1.89 -3.68 -6.46
C GLU A 86 -1.73 -4.64 -5.30
N LEU A 87 -1.80 -4.14 -4.07
CA LEU A 87 -1.63 -4.95 -2.88
C LEU A 87 -2.87 -5.81 -2.60
N CYS A 88 -4.05 -5.21 -2.42
CA CYS A 88 -5.23 -5.94 -1.96
C CYS A 88 -5.94 -6.75 -3.05
N ASP A 89 -5.91 -6.32 -4.31
CA ASP A 89 -6.65 -6.99 -5.39
C ASP A 89 -5.82 -8.08 -6.08
N TRP A 90 -4.49 -8.01 -6.02
CA TRP A 90 -3.59 -8.93 -6.76
C TRP A 90 -2.59 -9.69 -5.89
N TYR A 91 -2.04 -9.08 -4.84
CA TYR A 91 -0.96 -9.71 -4.06
C TYR A 91 -1.46 -10.47 -2.83
N LEU A 92 -2.38 -9.87 -2.06
CA LEU A 92 -3.04 -10.48 -0.90
C LEU A 92 -4.20 -11.38 -1.34
#